data_AF-A0A389MIB8-F1
#
_entry.id   AF-A0A389MIB8-F1
#
_cell.length_a   1.000
_cell.length_b   1.000
_cell.length_c   1.000
_cell.angle_alpha   90.00
_cell.angle_beta   90.00
_cell.angle_gamma   90.00
#
_symmetry.space_group_name_H-M   'P 1'
#
loop_
_entity.id
_entity.type
_entity.pdbx_description
1 polymer ?
#
loop_
_entity_poly.entity_id
_entity_poly.type
_entity_poly.pdbx_seq_one_letter_code
_entity_poly.pdbx_strand_id
1 'polypeptide(L)'
;MTAATPSNSALPVHIAQIEQQLRAQLAPTRLEVFDESAAHASHAGANAQGFGSHFRVCIASPAFAGKSRIACHRLVYDAMRNFIDQGLHALAIEILPSS
;
A
#
# COMPACT_ATOMS: atom_id res chain seq x y z
N MET A 1 33.66 12.40 -14.19
CA MET A 1 32.31 12.13 -14.72
C MET A 1 31.55 11.31 -13.68
N THR A 2 30.95 11.97 -12.69
CA THR A 2 30.12 11.32 -11.67
C THR A 2 28.66 11.39 -12.12
N ALA A 3 28.10 10.24 -12.46
CA ALA A 3 26.68 10.14 -12.80
C ALA A 3 25.86 10.51 -11.57
N ALA A 4 25.01 11.54 -11.69
CA ALA A 4 23.99 11.84 -10.72
C ALA A 4 22.94 10.72 -10.76
N THR A 5 22.86 9.94 -9.69
CA THR A 5 21.74 9.03 -9.45
C THR A 5 20.45 9.87 -9.42
N PRO A 6 19.40 9.54 -10.18
CA PRO A 6 18.15 10.25 -10.04
C PRO A 6 17.55 9.91 -8.67
N SER A 7 17.75 10.79 -7.70
CA SER A 7 16.93 10.83 -6.49
C SER A 7 15.53 11.21 -6.94
N ASN A 8 14.72 10.21 -7.27
CA ASN A 8 13.29 10.40 -7.46
C ASN A 8 12.72 10.85 -6.12
N SER A 9 12.65 12.16 -5.90
CA SER A 9 11.92 12.76 -4.78
C SER A 9 10.43 12.61 -5.05
N ALA A 10 9.95 11.37 -5.10
CA ALA A 10 8.54 11.09 -4.92
C ALA A 10 8.21 11.52 -3.48
N LEU A 11 7.22 12.41 -3.36
CA LEU A 11 6.70 12.79 -2.05
C LEU A 11 6.24 11.52 -1.33
N PRO A 12 6.48 11.40 -0.02
CA PRO A 12 6.11 10.20 0.72
C PRO A 12 4.60 9.95 0.60
N VAL A 13 4.24 8.68 0.37
CA VAL A 13 2.85 8.25 0.31
C VAL A 13 2.20 8.42 1.68
N HIS A 14 1.00 8.97 1.73
CA HIS A 14 0.22 9.13 2.94
C HIS A 14 -0.96 8.15 3.00
N ILE A 15 -1.35 7.78 4.22
CA ILE A 15 -2.52 6.93 4.53
C ILE A 15 -3.76 7.38 3.76
N ALA A 16 -4.08 8.68 3.79
CA ALA A 16 -5.27 9.22 3.14
C ALA A 16 -5.32 8.95 1.62
N GLN A 17 -4.17 8.94 0.94
CA GLN A 17 -4.10 8.67 -0.49
C GLN A 17 -4.36 7.19 -0.80
N ILE A 18 -3.81 6.30 0.02
CA ILE A 18 -4.08 4.85 -0.05
C ILE A 18 -5.55 4.59 0.21
N GLU A 19 -6.12 5.19 1.25
CA GLU A 19 -7.53 5.04 1.58
C GLU A 19 -8.43 5.52 0.44
N GLN A 20 -8.17 6.69 -0.12
CA GLN A 20 -8.92 7.23 -1.24
C GLN A 20 -8.86 6.32 -2.46
N GLN A 21 -7.67 5.83 -2.81
CA GLN A 21 -7.48 4.93 -3.95
C GLN A 21 -8.25 3.62 -3.77
N LEU A 22 -8.12 2.98 -2.61
CA LEU A 22 -8.79 1.71 -2.32
C LEU A 22 -10.31 1.89 -2.25
N ARG A 23 -10.79 3.02 -1.70
CA ARG A 23 -12.22 3.37 -1.71
C ARG A 23 -12.76 3.51 -3.12
N ALA A 24 -12.04 4.21 -4.00
CA ALA A 24 -12.47 4.43 -5.37
C ALA A 24 -12.48 3.13 -6.20
N GLN A 25 -11.48 2.27 -6.04
CA GLN A 25 -11.31 1.09 -6.89
C GLN A 25 -12.06 -0.15 -6.40
N LEU A 26 -12.20 -0.32 -5.08
CA LEU A 26 -12.71 -1.56 -4.49
C LEU A 26 -13.98 -1.37 -3.67
N ALA A 27 -14.48 -0.14 -3.49
CA ALA A 27 -15.70 0.15 -2.71
C ALA A 27 -15.80 -0.68 -1.40
N PRO A 28 -14.79 -0.62 -0.53
CA PRO A 28 -14.73 -1.44 0.67
C PRO A 28 -15.82 -1.06 1.66
N THR A 29 -16.40 -2.07 2.31
CA THR A 29 -17.31 -1.89 3.44
C THR A 29 -16.57 -1.66 4.75
N ARG A 30 -15.31 -2.13 4.85
CA ARG A 30 -14.38 -1.79 5.93
C ARG A 30 -12.99 -1.57 5.36
N LEU A 31 -12.32 -0.54 5.83
CA LEU A 31 -10.98 -0.19 5.41
C LEU A 31 -10.23 0.47 6.57
N GLU A 32 -9.10 -0.11 6.93
CA GLU A 32 -8.13 0.44 7.88
C GLU A 32 -6.74 0.37 7.23
N VAL A 33 -5.98 1.45 7.37
CA VAL A 33 -4.66 1.58 6.76
C VAL A 33 -3.67 2.11 7.80
N PHE A 34 -2.56 1.42 7.94
CA PHE A 34 -1.52 1.74 8.93
C PHE A 34 -0.18 1.95 8.22
N ASP A 35 0.51 3.04 8.57
CA ASP A 35 1.91 3.25 8.16
C ASP A 35 2.83 2.55 9.18
N GLU A 36 3.51 1.49 8.72
CA GLU A 36 4.42 0.69 9.53
C GLU A 36 5.90 0.99 9.22
N SER A 37 6.17 2.03 8.42
CA SER A 37 7.52 2.37 7.95
C SER A 37 8.50 2.62 9.07
N ALA A 38 8.08 3.24 10.18
CA ALA A 38 8.96 3.56 11.31
C ALA A 38 9.53 2.29 11.95
N ALA A 39 8.74 1.21 12.01
CA ALA A 39 9.18 -0.09 12.53
C ALA A 39 10.21 -0.77 11.61
N HIS A 40 10.30 -0.34 10.36
CA HIS A 40 11.20 -0.90 9.35
C HIS A 40 12.29 0.07 8.88
N ALA A 41 12.45 1.22 9.55
CA ALA A 41 13.36 2.30 9.16
C ALA A 41 14.84 1.89 9.03
N SER A 42 15.24 0.75 9.59
CA SER A 42 16.61 0.21 9.54
C SER A 42 16.84 -0.86 8.45
N HIS A 43 15.84 -1.21 7.64
CA HIS A 43 15.95 -2.23 6.59
C HIS A 43 16.27 -1.63 5.21
N ALA A 44 16.82 -2.46 4.31
CA ALA A 44 17.23 -2.08 2.95
C ALA A 44 16.09 -1.58 2.02
N GLY A 45 14.83 -1.56 2.49
CA GLY A 45 13.66 -1.00 1.80
C GLY A 45 13.03 0.21 2.51
N ALA A 46 13.65 0.73 3.57
CA ALA A 46 13.20 1.96 4.20
C ALA A 46 13.57 3.17 3.34
N ASN A 47 12.68 4.15 3.26
CA ASN A 47 13.05 5.47 2.75
C ASN A 47 13.76 6.28 3.85
N ALA A 48 14.49 7.33 3.45
CA ALA A 48 15.23 8.18 4.38
C ALA A 48 14.32 8.97 5.36
N GLN A 49 13.01 8.97 5.12
CA GLN A 49 12.02 9.75 5.86
C GLN A 49 11.39 8.94 7.01
N GLY A 50 11.45 7.60 6.96
CA GLY A 50 10.89 6.71 7.98
C GLY A 50 9.37 6.56 7.96
N PHE A 51 8.69 7.07 6.92
CA PHE A 51 7.23 6.99 6.71
C PHE A 51 6.91 6.90 5.22
N GLY A 52 5.76 6.35 4.82
CA GLY A 52 5.38 6.27 3.41
C GLY A 52 6.05 5.14 2.59
N SER A 53 6.70 4.17 3.24
CA SER A 53 7.41 3.05 2.58
C SER A 53 6.78 1.68 2.84
N HIS A 54 6.26 1.43 4.04
CA HIS A 54 5.67 0.15 4.44
C HIS A 54 4.28 0.40 5.01
N PHE A 55 3.28 -0.31 4.49
CA PHE A 55 1.90 -0.16 4.95
C PHE A 55 1.23 -1.50 5.20
N ARG A 56 0.26 -1.48 6.10
CA ARG A 56 -0.72 -2.55 6.28
C ARG A 56 -2.10 -2.06 5.91
N VAL A 57 -2.83 -2.87 5.16
CA VAL A 57 -4.22 -2.62 4.77
C VAL A 57 -5.07 -3.78 5.26
N CYS A 58 -6.05 -3.46 6.09
CA CYS A 58 -7.11 -4.38 6.51
C CYS A 58 -8.39 -3.99 5.77
N ILE A 59 -8.91 -4.88 4.93
CA ILE A 59 -9.97 -4.51 3.98
C ILE A 59 -11.04 -5.60 3.83
N ALA A 60 -12.31 -5.20 3.89
CA ALA A 60 -13.46 -5.97 3.44
C ALA A 60 -14.12 -5.26 2.26
N SER A 61 -14.49 -6.00 1.21
CA SER A 61 -15.16 -5.45 0.04
C SER A 61 -16.08 -6.49 -0.63
N PRO A 62 -17.23 -6.09 -1.17
CA PRO A 62 -18.05 -6.95 -2.04
C PRO A 62 -17.28 -7.49 -3.26
N ALA A 63 -16.25 -6.77 -3.72
CA ALA A 63 -15.39 -7.19 -4.83
C ALA A 63 -14.61 -8.49 -4.53
N PHE A 64 -14.53 -8.91 -3.26
CA PHE A 64 -13.86 -10.14 -2.84
C PHE A 64 -14.79 -11.36 -2.81
N ALA A 65 -16.09 -11.18 -2.99
CA ALA A 65 -17.06 -12.27 -2.93
C ALA A 65 -16.74 -13.39 -3.93
N GLY A 66 -16.71 -14.63 -3.45
CA GLY A 66 -16.43 -15.82 -4.27
C GLY A 66 -14.99 -15.93 -4.78
N LYS A 67 -14.06 -15.06 -4.34
CA LYS A 67 -12.66 -15.09 -4.76
C LYS A 67 -11.78 -15.77 -3.73
N SER A 68 -10.72 -16.44 -4.20
CA SER A 68 -9.68 -16.96 -3.32
C SER A 68 -8.89 -15.80 -2.68
N ARG A 69 -8.24 -16.07 -1.55
CA ARG A 69 -7.39 -15.07 -0.87
C ARG A 69 -6.35 -14.46 -1.81
N ILE A 70 -5.70 -15.28 -2.63
CA ILE A 70 -4.70 -14.82 -3.61
C ILE A 70 -5.34 -13.86 -4.63
N ALA A 71 -6.53 -14.17 -5.14
CA ALA A 71 -7.25 -13.29 -6.06
C ALA A 71 -7.64 -11.96 -5.41
N CYS A 72 -8.06 -11.96 -4.14
CA CYS A 72 -8.33 -10.72 -3.39
C CYS A 72 -7.06 -9.88 -3.22
N HIS A 73 -5.94 -10.50 -2.83
CA HIS A 73 -4.66 -9.80 -2.71
C HIS A 73 -4.24 -9.18 -4.05
N ARG A 74 -4.41 -9.90 -5.17
CA ARG A 74 -4.12 -9.36 -6.50
C ARG A 74 -4.92 -8.11 -6.82
N LEU A 75 -6.22 -8.08 -6.50
CA LEU A 75 -7.06 -6.89 -6.70
C LEU A 75 -6.56 -5.69 -5.91
N VAL A 76 -6.13 -5.89 -4.66
CA VAL A 76 -5.56 -4.83 -3.83
C VAL A 76 -4.23 -4.34 -4.41
N TYR A 77 -3.34 -5.25 -4.81
CA TYR A 77 -2.07 -4.89 -5.47
C TYR A 77 -2.29 -4.12 -6.78
N ASP A 78 -3.22 -4.56 -7.61
CA ASP A 78 -3.54 -3.89 -8.88
C ASP A 78 -4.09 -2.49 -8.64
N ALA A 79 -4.94 -2.30 -7.62
CA ALA A 79 -5.41 -0.98 -7.21
C ALA A 79 -4.28 -0.06 -6.68
N MET A 80 -3.20 -0.65 -6.16
CA MET A 80 -2.10 0.06 -5.50
C MET A 80 -0.87 0.28 -6.39
N ARG A 81 -0.88 -0.21 -7.64
CA ARG A 81 0.25 -0.16 -8.57
C ARG A 81 0.93 1.21 -8.64
N ASN A 82 0.14 2.27 -8.79
CA ASN A 82 0.64 3.63 -8.92
C ASN A 82 1.47 4.10 -7.71
N PHE A 83 1.18 3.59 -6.51
CA PHE A 83 1.91 3.95 -5.30
C PHE A 83 3.20 3.15 -5.15
N ILE A 84 3.23 1.92 -5.66
CA ILE A 84 4.46 1.12 -5.73
C ILE A 84 5.49 1.83 -6.62
N ASP A 85 5.04 2.36 -7.75
CA ASP A 85 5.89 3.16 -8.64
C ASP A 85 6.36 4.49 -7.99
N GLN A 86 5.65 4.98 -6.98
CA GLN A 86 5.98 6.18 -6.21
C GLN A 86 6.85 5.90 -4.96
N GLY A 87 7.28 4.66 -4.73
CA GLY A 87 8.16 4.31 -3.61
C GLY A 87 7.49 3.65 -2.41
N LEU A 88 6.23 3.20 -2.55
CA LEU A 88 5.68 2.21 -1.63
C LEU A 88 6.46 0.89 -1.81
N HIS A 89 7.23 0.52 -0.80
CA HIS A 89 8.12 -0.65 -0.83
C HIS A 89 7.43 -1.95 -0.42
N ALA A 90 6.55 -1.91 0.58
CA ALA A 90 5.84 -3.10 1.05
C ALA A 90 4.39 -2.82 1.44
N LEU A 91 3.51 -3.77 1.12
CA LEU A 91 2.10 -3.74 1.44
C LEU A 91 1.67 -5.07 2.07
N ALA A 92 1.45 -5.07 3.38
CA ALA A 92 0.79 -6.17 4.08
C ALA A 92 -0.73 -6.06 3.86
N ILE A 93 -1.35 -7.16 3.45
CA ILE A 93 -2.79 -7.20 3.14
C ILE A 93 -3.48 -8.23 4.03
N GLU A 94 -4.48 -7.75 4.76
CA GLU A 94 -5.40 -8.57 5.53
C GLU A 94 -6.81 -8.45 4.95
N ILE A 95 -7.36 -9.59 4.52
CA ILE A 95 -8.74 -9.65 4.03
C ILE A 95 -9.65 -9.92 5.23
N LEU A 96 -10.48 -8.94 5.56
CA LEU A 96 -11.44 -9.02 6.65
C LEU A 96 -12.67 -9.85 6.23
N PRO A 97 -13.31 -10.57 7.17
CA PRO A 97 -14.51 -11.33 6.87
C PRO A 97 -15.66 -10.40 6.46
N SER A 98 -16.46 -10.84 5.47
CA SER A 98 -17.74 -10.22 5.14
C SER A 98 -18.70 -10.47 6.32
N SER A 99 -18.92 -9.46 7.16
CA SER A 99 -19.99 -9.50 8.18
C SER A 99 -21.35 -9.28 7.55
#